data_AF-A0A1J5T8K3-F1
#
_entry.id   AF-A0A1J5T8K3-F1
#
_cell.length_a   1.000
_cell.length_b   1.000
_cell.length_c   1.000
_cell.angle_alpha   90.00
_cell.angle_beta   90.00
_cell.angle_gamma   90.00
#
_symmetry.space_group_name_H-M   'P 1'
#
loop_
_entity.id
_entity.type
_entity.pdbx_description
1 polymer ?
#
loop_
_entity_poly.entity_id
_entity_poly.type
_entity_poly.pdbx_seq_one_letter_code
_entity_poly.pdbx_strand_id
1 'polypeptide(L)'
;MVRLPICFESRTTAASFRKLLDKKKYNYKRLTGSRTYTKVSFVIAHEKTAMVYRYILDESKLKADIWEENPSSGNITYIELESDDEKIKKELLKEFILVLPRKPWEYTFTQKLRNGWLSQGIFRAKSKWEKYLK
;
A
#
# COMPACT_ATOMS: atom_id res chain seq x y z
N MET A 1 -11.11 -8.04 1.39
CA MET A 1 -9.80 -7.47 0.97
C MET A 1 -9.90 -5.95 0.90
N VAL A 2 -8.87 -5.21 1.30
CA VAL A 2 -8.80 -3.74 1.17
C VAL A 2 -7.50 -3.36 0.48
N ARG A 3 -7.54 -2.41 -0.46
CA ARG A 3 -6.36 -1.85 -1.15
C ARG A 3 -6.33 -0.33 -1.02
N LEU A 4 -5.26 0.21 -0.45
CA LEU A 4 -5.12 1.63 -0.14
C LEU A 4 -3.83 2.20 -0.73
N PRO A 5 -3.88 3.37 -1.39
CA PRO A 5 -2.69 4.01 -1.94
C PRO A 5 -1.87 4.71 -0.85
N ILE A 6 -0.55 4.70 -0.96
CA ILE A 6 0.39 5.27 0.00
C ILE A 6 1.37 6.21 -0.70
N CYS A 7 1.64 7.37 -0.08
CA CYS A 7 2.51 8.43 -0.62
C CYS A 7 4.01 8.19 -0.42
N PHE A 8 4.39 7.11 0.24
CA PHE A 8 5.76 6.66 0.45
C PHE A 8 6.11 5.52 -0.50
N GLU A 9 7.40 5.32 -0.77
CA GLU A 9 7.88 4.19 -1.57
C GLU A 9 7.59 2.85 -0.88
N SER A 10 7.39 1.80 -1.65
CA SER A 10 7.09 0.44 -1.20
C SER A 10 8.13 -0.09 -0.23
N ARG A 11 9.42 0.13 -0.51
CA ARG A 11 10.52 -0.31 0.38
C ARG A 11 10.42 0.35 1.75
N THR A 12 10.26 1.67 1.78
CA THR A 12 10.13 2.44 3.03
C THR A 12 8.84 2.08 3.76
N THR A 13 7.73 1.95 3.03
CA THR A 13 6.44 1.51 3.55
C THR A 13 6.54 0.13 4.20
N ALA A 14 7.18 -0.82 3.52
CA ALA A 14 7.40 -2.18 4.00
C ALA A 14 8.30 -2.19 5.25
N ALA A 15 9.32 -1.35 5.30
CA ALA A 15 10.17 -1.21 6.48
C ALA A 15 9.40 -0.63 7.69
N SER A 16 8.60 0.41 7.47
CA SER A 16 7.74 0.99 8.52
C SER A 16 6.69 -0.01 9.01
N PHE A 17 6.07 -0.77 8.09
CA PHE A 17 5.09 -1.78 8.43
C PHE A 17 5.70 -2.92 9.23
N ARG A 18 6.87 -3.40 8.82
CA ARG A 18 7.67 -4.38 9.58
C ARG A 18 7.95 -3.89 11.00
N LYS A 19 8.43 -2.64 11.14
CA LYS A 19 8.72 -2.04 12.45
C LYS A 19 7.49 -1.99 13.36
N LEU A 20 6.30 -1.73 12.80
CA LEU A 20 5.04 -1.82 13.55
C LEU A 20 4.79 -3.25 14.03
N LEU A 21 4.89 -4.25 13.14
CA LEU A 21 4.67 -5.65 13.49
C LEU A 21 5.63 -6.11 14.60
N ASP A 22 6.91 -5.78 14.46
CA ASP A 22 7.95 -6.09 15.45
C ASP A 22 7.64 -5.43 16.81
N LYS A 23 7.26 -4.14 16.81
CA LYS A 23 6.89 -3.41 18.04
C LYS A 23 5.70 -4.05 18.76
N LYS A 24 4.76 -4.60 17.98
CA LYS A 24 3.56 -5.27 18.49
C LYS A 24 3.78 -6.75 18.82
N LYS A 25 4.99 -7.26 18.60
CA LYS A 25 5.36 -8.67 18.82
C LYS A 25 4.46 -9.64 18.05
N TYR A 26 3.99 -9.23 16.86
CA TYR A 26 3.25 -10.14 16.00
C TYR A 26 4.18 -11.24 15.48
N ASN A 27 3.69 -12.48 15.47
CA ASN A 27 4.31 -13.58 14.74
C ASN A 27 3.91 -13.48 13.26
N TYR A 28 4.89 -13.26 12.38
CA TYR A 28 4.66 -13.15 10.95
C TYR A 28 5.76 -13.78 10.11
N LYS A 29 5.38 -14.26 8.93
CA LYS A 29 6.30 -14.71 7.87
C LYS A 29 6.46 -13.61 6.85
N ARG A 30 7.72 -13.31 6.50
CA ARG A 30 8.07 -12.38 5.43
C ARG A 30 8.34 -13.16 4.16
N LEU A 31 7.70 -12.75 3.07
CA LEU A 31 7.88 -13.31 1.75
C LEU A 31 8.10 -12.19 0.74
N THR A 32 8.72 -12.55 -0.39
CA THR A 32 8.79 -11.71 -1.58
C THR A 32 8.03 -12.38 -2.70
N GLY A 33 7.17 -11.63 -3.37
CA GLY A 33 6.39 -12.10 -4.50
C GLY A 33 6.49 -11.16 -5.70
N SER A 34 5.79 -11.52 -6.75
CA SER A 34 5.57 -10.69 -7.92
C SER A 34 4.08 -10.50 -8.16
N ARG A 35 3.69 -9.35 -8.70
CA ARG A 35 2.32 -9.05 -9.12
C ARG A 35 2.34 -8.43 -10.51
N THR A 36 1.63 -9.05 -11.43
CA THR A 36 1.43 -8.48 -12.77
C THR A 36 0.40 -7.36 -12.73
N TYR A 37 0.64 -6.28 -13.46
CA TYR A 37 -0.33 -5.22 -13.73
C TYR A 37 -0.21 -4.74 -15.18
N THR A 38 -1.28 -4.15 -15.69
CA THR A 38 -1.32 -3.62 -17.06
C THR A 38 -0.99 -2.13 -17.06
N LYS A 39 -0.03 -1.72 -17.89
CA LYS A 39 0.26 -0.31 -18.19
C LYS A 39 -0.23 0.00 -19.61
N VAL A 40 -1.13 0.98 -19.74
CA VAL A 40 -1.59 1.45 -21.05
C VAL A 40 -0.75 2.65 -21.49
N SER A 41 -0.23 2.64 -22.71
CA SER A 41 0.56 3.72 -23.31
C SER A 41 0.15 3.87 -24.77
N PHE A 42 -0.27 5.07 -25.18
CA PHE A 42 -0.74 5.33 -26.56
C PHE A 42 -1.74 4.28 -27.09
N VAL A 43 -2.74 3.92 -26.27
CA VAL A 43 -3.77 2.89 -26.57
C VAL A 43 -3.23 1.44 -26.61
N ILE A 44 -1.93 1.21 -26.40
CA ILE A 44 -1.31 -0.12 -26.33
C ILE A 44 -1.23 -0.59 -24.87
N ALA A 45 -1.66 -1.82 -24.59
CA ALA A 45 -1.54 -2.46 -23.28
C ALA A 45 -0.22 -3.23 -23.17
N HIS A 46 0.58 -2.91 -22.15
CA HIS A 46 1.80 -3.61 -21.80
C HIS A 46 1.66 -4.32 -20.47
N GLU A 47 2.07 -5.58 -20.42
CA GLU A 47 2.20 -6.32 -19.17
C GLU A 47 3.45 -5.87 -18.41
N LYS A 48 3.30 -5.60 -17.11
CA LYS A 48 4.39 -5.21 -16.21
C LYS A 48 4.31 -6.03 -14.94
N THR A 49 5.45 -6.26 -14.32
CA THR A 49 5.54 -6.98 -13.04
C THR A 49 6.05 -6.06 -11.95
N ALA A 50 5.36 -6.05 -10.80
CA ALA A 50 5.73 -5.35 -9.59
C ALA A 50 6.28 -6.33 -8.55
N MET A 51 7.33 -5.92 -7.82
CA MET A 51 7.80 -6.65 -6.64
C MET A 51 6.84 -6.43 -5.48
N VAL A 52 6.50 -7.50 -4.76
CA VAL A 52 5.60 -7.47 -3.61
C VAL A 52 6.35 -7.83 -2.33
N TYR A 53 6.29 -6.96 -1.34
CA TYR A 53 6.66 -7.26 0.05
C TYR A 53 5.44 -7.84 0.76
N ARG A 54 5.49 -9.13 1.08
CA ARG A 54 4.37 -9.87 1.68
C ARG A 54 4.66 -10.21 3.14
N TYR A 55 3.65 -10.00 3.97
CA TYR A 55 3.64 -10.37 5.38
C TYR A 55 2.42 -11.24 5.67
N ILE A 56 2.62 -12.43 6.23
CA ILE A 56 1.55 -13.34 6.64
C ILE A 56 1.60 -13.43 8.16
N LEU A 57 0.58 -12.92 8.84
CA LEU A 57 0.44 -13.01 10.30
C LEU A 57 -0.24 -14.34 10.62
N ASP A 58 0.48 -15.24 11.31
CA ASP A 58 0.04 -16.63 11.51
C ASP A 58 -1.23 -16.71 12.38
N GLU A 59 -1.35 -15.85 13.40
CA GLU A 59 -2.46 -15.90 14.38
C GLU A 59 -3.79 -15.33 13.84
N SER A 60 -3.74 -14.31 12.98
CA SER A 60 -4.92 -13.58 12.49
C SER A 60 -5.32 -13.94 11.06
N LYS A 61 -4.63 -14.93 10.45
CA LYS A 61 -4.75 -15.28 9.02
C LYS A 61 -4.73 -14.03 8.12
N LEU A 62 -4.00 -13.00 8.54
CA LEU A 62 -3.95 -11.72 7.86
C LEU A 62 -2.74 -11.70 6.93
N LYS A 63 -3.01 -11.48 5.65
CA LYS A 63 -1.99 -11.22 4.64
C LYS A 63 -1.93 -9.73 4.35
N ALA A 64 -0.75 -9.15 4.43
CA ALA A 64 -0.48 -7.78 4.02
C ALA A 64 0.54 -7.76 2.87
N ASP A 65 0.14 -7.20 1.74
CA ASP A 65 0.99 -7.04 0.56
C ASP A 65 1.26 -5.55 0.31
N ILE A 66 2.53 -5.21 0.06
CA ILE A 66 2.96 -3.85 -0.27
C ILE A 66 3.74 -3.89 -1.58
N TRP A 67 3.33 -3.08 -2.56
CA TRP A 67 3.96 -3.03 -3.89
C TRP A 67 3.80 -1.66 -4.55
N GLU A 68 4.54 -1.44 -5.63
CA GLU A 68 4.45 -0.26 -6.47
C GLU A 68 3.91 -0.61 -7.85
N GLU A 69 2.98 0.20 -8.36
CA GLU A 69 2.60 0.18 -9.76
C GLU A 69 3.05 1.49 -10.41
N ASN A 70 3.53 1.41 -11.65
CA ASN A 70 3.80 2.59 -12.47
C ASN A 70 2.76 2.66 -13.60
N PRO A 71 1.54 3.15 -13.33
CA PRO A 71 0.47 3.22 -14.34
C PRO A 71 0.71 4.33 -15.36
N SER A 72 1.44 5.40 -15.02
CA SER A 72 1.70 6.54 -15.91
C SER A 72 3.13 7.07 -15.79
N SER A 73 3.32 8.25 -15.17
CA SER A 73 4.58 9.01 -15.08
C SER A 73 5.36 8.73 -13.79
N GLY A 74 4.76 8.05 -12.81
CA GLY A 74 5.41 7.74 -11.54
C GLY A 74 4.83 6.53 -10.84
N ASN A 75 5.55 6.09 -9.81
CA ASN A 75 5.17 4.93 -9.01
C ASN A 75 4.11 5.33 -7.97
N ILE A 76 3.10 4.48 -7.84
CA ILE A 76 2.09 4.55 -6.80
C ILE A 76 2.24 3.30 -5.95
N THR A 77 2.55 3.51 -4.67
CA THR A 77 2.61 2.43 -3.70
C THR A 77 1.21 2.08 -3.22
N TYR A 78 0.96 0.79 -3.04
CA TYR A 78 -0.26 0.28 -2.44
C TYR A 78 0.08 -0.59 -1.24
N ILE A 79 -0.79 -0.55 -0.23
CA ILE A 79 -0.91 -1.59 0.78
C ILE A 79 -2.24 -2.31 0.56
N GLU A 80 -2.22 -3.63 0.61
CA GLU A 80 -3.41 -4.46 0.55
C GLU A 80 -3.44 -5.40 1.75
N LEU A 81 -4.59 -5.46 2.43
CA LEU A 81 -4.81 -6.38 3.52
C LEU A 81 -5.94 -7.34 3.16
N GLU A 82 -5.67 -8.62 3.37
CA GLU A 82 -6.60 -9.71 3.19
C GLU A 82 -6.71 -10.48 4.50
N SER A 83 -7.92 -10.51 5.05
CA SER A 83 -8.31 -11.22 6.26
C SER A 83 -9.83 -11.20 6.31
N ASP A 84 -10.42 -12.23 6.92
CA ASP A 84 -11.85 -12.31 7.21
C ASP A 84 -12.25 -11.38 8.36
N ASP A 85 -11.30 -10.98 9.21
CA ASP A 85 -11.55 -10.05 10.32
C ASP A 85 -11.36 -8.59 9.88
N GLU A 86 -12.48 -7.90 9.68
CA GLU A 86 -12.51 -6.48 9.33
C GLU A 86 -11.96 -5.57 10.44
N LYS A 87 -12.16 -5.95 11.71
CA LYS A 87 -11.73 -5.17 12.86
C LYS A 87 -10.21 -5.17 12.96
N ILE A 88 -9.57 -6.33 12.81
CA ILE A 88 -8.11 -6.46 12.83
C ILE A 88 -7.48 -5.63 11.70
N LYS A 89 -8.03 -5.67 10.48
CA LYS A 89 -7.51 -4.86 9.37
C LYS A 89 -7.58 -3.36 9.68
N LYS A 90 -8.73 -2.88 10.18
CA LYS A 90 -8.89 -1.46 10.54
C LYS A 90 -7.97 -1.06 11.67
N GLU A 91 -7.83 -1.88 12.71
CA GLU A 91 -6.96 -1.61 13.86
C GLU A 91 -5.49 -1.51 13.42
N LEU A 92 -5.00 -2.51 12.68
CA LEU A 92 -3.63 -2.53 12.16
C LEU A 92 -3.35 -1.32 11.25
N LEU A 93 -4.29 -0.93 10.40
CA LEU A 93 -4.15 0.24 9.54
C LEU A 93 -4.18 1.57 10.32
N LYS A 94 -5.01 1.68 11.37
CA LYS A 94 -5.00 2.85 12.27
C LYS A 94 -3.65 3.00 12.96
N GLU A 95 -3.13 1.91 13.49
CA GLU A 95 -1.82 1.90 14.14
C GLU A 95 -0.69 2.21 13.16
N PHE A 96 -0.77 1.68 11.95
CA PHE A 96 0.20 1.97 10.91
C PHE A 96 0.26 3.47 10.57
N ILE A 97 -0.88 4.15 10.48
CA ILE A 97 -0.93 5.61 10.27
C ILE A 97 -0.20 6.37 11.37
N LEU A 98 -0.33 5.92 12.63
CA LEU A 98 0.30 6.58 13.78
C LEU A 98 1.83 6.45 13.81
N VAL A 99 2.39 5.44 13.13
CA VAL A 99 3.85 5.21 13.06
C VAL A 99 4.49 5.98 11.90
N LEU A 100 3.70 6.41 10.90
CA LEU A 100 4.20 7.13 9.75
C LEU A 100 4.49 8.61 10.09
N PRO A 101 5.50 9.23 9.44
CA PRO A 101 5.85 10.63 9.72
C PRO A 101 4.80 11.64 9.26
N ARG A 102 3.87 11.23 8.39
CA ARG A 102 2.70 11.99 7.90
C ARG A 102 1.64 11.01 7.44
N LYS A 103 0.41 11.47 7.19
CA LYS A 103 -0.67 10.57 6.78
C LYS A 103 -0.35 9.94 5.41
N PRO A 104 -0.67 8.66 5.19
CA PRO A 104 -0.30 7.94 3.97
C PRO A 104 -0.94 8.49 2.69
N TRP A 105 -1.96 9.33 2.78
CA TRP A 105 -2.60 10.00 1.64
C TRP A 105 -2.16 11.45 1.43
N GLU A 106 -1.26 11.99 2.25
CA GLU A 106 -0.81 13.38 2.14
C GLU A 106 0.39 13.50 1.18
N TYR A 107 0.15 13.39 -0.13
CA TYR A 107 1.20 13.55 -1.14
C TYR A 107 1.76 14.99 -1.17
N THR A 108 3.09 15.14 -1.26
CA THR A 108 3.70 16.46 -1.45
C THR A 108 3.40 17.01 -2.84
N PHE A 109 3.59 18.32 -3.04
CA PHE A 109 3.46 18.95 -4.36
C PHE A 109 4.38 18.28 -5.40
N THR A 110 5.64 18.02 -5.06
CA THR A 110 6.61 17.34 -5.92
C THR A 110 6.16 15.92 -6.28
N GLN A 111 5.59 15.18 -5.32
CA GLN A 111 5.06 13.83 -5.56
C GLN A 111 3.84 13.86 -6.48
N LYS A 112 2.93 14.83 -6.30
CA LYS A 112 1.77 15.01 -7.17
C LYS A 112 2.18 15.36 -8.60
N LEU A 113 3.19 16.22 -8.77
CA LEU A 113 3.71 16.58 -10.09
C LEU A 113 4.37 15.37 -10.77
N ARG A 114 5.28 14.68 -10.08
CA ARG A 114 6.00 13.50 -10.60
C ARG A 114 5.06 12.37 -10.99
N ASN A 115 4.11 12.04 -10.12
CA ASN A 115 3.26 10.87 -10.27
C ASN A 115 1.94 11.16 -11.04
N GLY A 116 1.75 12.40 -11.49
CA GLY A 116 0.52 12.87 -12.12
C GLY A 116 -0.59 13.07 -11.10
N TRP A 117 -0.99 14.32 -10.87
CA TRP A 117 -1.99 14.69 -9.87
C TRP A 117 -3.35 14.00 -10.11
N LEU A 118 -3.71 13.77 -11.37
CA LEU A 118 -4.94 13.08 -11.78
C LEU A 118 -4.82 11.56 -11.81
N SER A 119 -3.68 10.98 -11.46
CA SER A 119 -3.57 9.52 -11.38
C SER A 119 -4.57 8.97 -10.38
N GLN A 120 -5.28 7.89 -10.74
CA GLN A 120 -6.36 7.32 -9.93
C GLN A 120 -5.92 6.92 -8.51
N GLY A 121 -4.63 6.67 -8.30
CA GLY A 121 -4.06 6.37 -6.99
C GLY A 121 -3.88 7.60 -6.08
N ILE A 122 -3.71 8.81 -6.63
CA ILE A 122 -3.46 10.04 -5.85
C ILE A 122 -4.76 10.81 -5.62
N PHE A 123 -5.56 11.03 -6.67
CA PHE A 123 -6.73 11.92 -6.61
C PHE A 123 -7.78 11.48 -5.59
N ARG A 124 -7.95 10.17 -5.36
CA ARG A 124 -8.93 9.60 -4.42
C ARG A 124 -8.30 8.96 -3.18
N ALA A 125 -7.00 9.17 -2.94
CA ALA A 125 -6.30 8.51 -1.84
C ALA A 125 -6.97 8.80 -0.49
N LYS A 126 -7.14 10.08 -0.15
CA LYS A 126 -7.74 10.51 1.11
C LYS A 126 -9.14 9.91 1.33
N SER A 127 -10.01 10.02 0.32
CA SER A 127 -11.37 9.48 0.38
C SER A 127 -11.40 7.95 0.57
N LYS A 128 -10.49 7.20 -0.09
CA LYS A 128 -10.38 5.74 0.10
C LYS A 128 -10.00 5.38 1.53
N TRP A 129 -9.02 6.07 2.10
CA TRP A 129 -8.60 5.88 3.48
C TRP A 129 -9.71 6.25 4.47
N GLU A 130 -10.34 7.42 4.33
CA GLU A 130 -11.41 7.86 5.22
C GLU A 130 -12.62 6.93 5.16
N LYS A 131 -13.04 6.50 3.96
CA LYS A 131 -14.14 5.54 3.79
C LYS A 131 -13.86 4.22 4.49
N TYR A 132 -12.61 3.77 4.48
CA TYR A 132 -12.24 2.50 5.08
C TYR A 132 -12.09 2.57 6.61
N LEU A 133 -11.58 3.68 7.12
CA LEU A 133 -11.32 3.87 8.56
C LEU A 133 -12.57 4.27 9.36
N LYS A 134 -13.59 4.82 8.68
CA LYS A 134 -14.93 5.07 9.24
C LYS A 134 -15.62 3.77 9.60
#